data_AF-A0A285Z2C5-F1
#
_entry.id   AF-A0A285Z2C5-F1
#
_cell.length_a   1.000
_cell.length_b   1.000
_cell.length_c   1.000
_cell.angle_alpha   90.00
_cell.angle_beta   90.00
_cell.angle_gamma   90.00
#
_symmetry.space_group_name_H-M   'P 1'
#
loop_
_entity.id
_entity.type
_entity.pdbx_description
1 polymer ?
#
loop_
_entity_poly.entity_id
_entity_poly.type
_entity_poly.pdbx_seq_one_letter_code
_entity_poly.pdbx_strand_id
1 'polypeptide(L)'
;MFAPPLSLFAGRAPAQRAALPGHAAVDVSRAARRPPVPVPSVPPGLAGTLRQAAHLPPRLREALALACDERRGIRTVERLASVAGCDRRTLWTHWKGAVGAGAGLRLQDFVHWLLLLRATQRKTAELAWADVADEVGIHPHTLSRLARQLTGCSLRDLAAIGHAGLMRRFESEVLSVVLCTPG
;
A
#
# COMPACT_ATOMS: atom_id res chain seq x y z
N MET A 1 -63.98 -25.51 -43.58
CA MET A 1 -64.88 -24.68 -44.41
C MET A 1 -65.10 -23.36 -43.69
N PHE A 2 -64.90 -22.26 -44.42
CA PHE A 2 -65.40 -20.89 -44.18
C PHE A 2 -64.98 -20.09 -42.94
N ALA A 3 -63.98 -19.21 -43.18
CA ALA A 3 -63.97 -17.75 -43.10
C ALA A 3 -64.62 -16.96 -41.91
N PRO A 4 -64.02 -15.81 -41.53
CA PRO A 4 -64.35 -14.99 -40.36
C PRO A 4 -65.30 -13.83 -40.69
N PRO A 5 -65.68 -12.97 -39.72
CA PRO A 5 -66.01 -11.58 -40.01
C PRO A 5 -64.85 -10.63 -39.67
N LEU A 6 -64.50 -9.88 -40.70
CA LEU A 6 -63.65 -8.69 -40.73
C LEU A 6 -64.32 -7.48 -40.08
N SER A 7 -63.49 -6.46 -39.85
CA SER A 7 -63.79 -5.01 -39.70
C SER A 7 -63.63 -4.50 -38.26
N LEU A 8 -62.97 -3.38 -37.97
CA LEU A 8 -62.62 -2.22 -38.81
C LEU A 8 -61.51 -1.39 -38.13
N PHE A 9 -60.69 -0.77 -38.97
CA PHE A 9 -59.72 0.30 -38.71
C PHE A 9 -60.21 1.38 -37.73
N ALA A 10 -59.28 1.90 -36.90
CA ALA A 10 -58.94 3.33 -36.82
C ALA A 10 -57.86 3.58 -35.76
N GLY A 11 -56.74 4.23 -36.14
CA GLY A 11 -55.87 4.86 -35.14
C GLY A 11 -54.39 5.01 -35.51
N ARG A 12 -54.09 5.97 -36.39
CA ARG A 12 -52.84 6.79 -36.49
C ARG A 12 -51.60 6.35 -35.67
N ALA A 13 -50.51 6.08 -36.39
CA ALA A 13 -49.14 6.41 -35.98
C ALA A 13 -48.85 7.92 -36.21
N PRO A 14 -47.67 8.50 -35.88
CA PRO A 14 -46.57 8.05 -35.04
C PRO A 14 -46.17 9.09 -33.97
N ALA A 15 -45.57 8.67 -32.85
CA ALA A 15 -44.79 9.58 -32.01
C ALA A 15 -43.45 8.93 -31.68
N GLN A 16 -42.47 9.21 -32.54
CA GLN A 16 -41.06 9.07 -32.23
C GLN A 16 -40.76 9.85 -30.95
N ARG A 17 -40.33 9.15 -29.90
CA ARG A 17 -39.54 9.76 -28.83
C ARG A 17 -38.20 9.04 -28.80
N ALA A 18 -37.22 9.76 -29.32
CA ALA A 18 -35.83 9.37 -29.38
C ALA A 18 -35.35 8.84 -28.02
N ALA A 19 -34.83 7.62 -28.04
CA ALA A 19 -33.99 7.11 -26.98
C ALA A 19 -32.71 7.95 -26.93
N LEU A 20 -32.59 8.80 -25.92
CA LEU A 20 -31.31 9.37 -25.50
C LEU A 20 -30.59 8.30 -24.66
N PRO A 21 -29.34 7.93 -24.98
CA PRO A 21 -28.54 7.17 -24.03
C PRO A 21 -28.26 8.07 -22.83
N GLY A 22 -28.79 7.67 -21.68
CA GLY A 22 -28.37 8.20 -20.39
C GLY A 22 -26.90 7.87 -20.19
N HIS A 23 -26.03 8.77 -20.64
CA HIS A 23 -24.64 8.79 -20.22
C HIS A 23 -24.67 8.91 -18.71
N ALA A 24 -24.21 7.85 -18.05
CA ALA A 24 -23.88 7.83 -16.64
C ALA A 24 -23.17 9.15 -16.32
N ALA A 25 -23.74 9.90 -15.39
CA ALA A 25 -23.06 10.99 -14.73
C ALA A 25 -21.80 10.38 -14.11
N VAL A 26 -20.69 10.44 -14.83
CA VAL A 26 -19.37 10.17 -14.29
C VAL A 26 -19.22 11.20 -13.19
N ASP A 27 -19.16 10.71 -11.96
CA ASP A 27 -18.97 11.49 -10.75
C ASP A 27 -17.62 12.21 -10.84
N VAL A 28 -17.62 13.40 -11.45
CA VAL A 28 -16.44 14.25 -11.67
C VAL A 28 -15.83 14.71 -10.31
N SER A 29 -16.54 14.47 -9.21
CA SER A 29 -16.10 14.80 -7.84
C SER A 29 -14.90 13.99 -7.37
N ARG A 30 -14.57 12.86 -8.02
CA ARG A 30 -13.37 12.05 -7.68
C ARG A 30 -12.09 12.55 -8.34
N ALA A 31 -12.20 13.32 -9.44
CA ALA A 31 -11.06 13.71 -10.27
C ALA A 31 -10.36 15.01 -9.83
N ALA A 32 -10.96 15.79 -8.92
CA ALA A 32 -10.48 17.12 -8.55
C ALA A 32 -9.65 17.17 -7.24
N ARG A 33 -9.31 16.04 -6.63
CA ARG A 33 -8.30 16.03 -5.56
C ARG A 33 -6.93 15.85 -6.18
N ARG A 34 -6.30 16.97 -6.55
CA ARG A 34 -4.86 17.00 -6.79
C ARG A 34 -4.22 16.39 -5.53
N PRO A 35 -3.57 15.21 -5.59
CA PRO A 35 -3.02 14.62 -4.38
C PRO A 35 -1.98 15.60 -3.84
N PRO A 36 -2.02 15.93 -2.54
CA PRO A 36 -0.97 16.75 -1.93
C PRO A 36 0.37 16.11 -2.27
N VAL A 37 1.38 16.95 -2.54
CA VAL A 37 2.74 16.52 -2.89
C VAL A 37 3.15 15.40 -1.92
N PRO A 38 3.42 14.18 -2.41
CA PRO A 38 3.63 13.04 -1.53
C PRO A 38 4.92 13.25 -0.75
N VAL A 39 4.77 13.53 0.54
CA VAL A 39 5.85 13.65 1.52
C VAL A 39 6.47 12.26 1.69
N PRO A 40 7.80 12.11 1.80
CA PRO A 40 8.40 10.83 2.16
C PRO A 40 7.77 10.30 3.45
N SER A 41 7.38 9.02 3.44
CA SER A 41 6.66 8.37 4.54
C SER A 41 7.52 7.80 5.65
N VAL A 42 8.81 8.06 5.52
CA VAL A 42 9.88 7.59 6.36
C VAL A 42 10.71 8.83 6.66
N PRO A 43 11.22 9.01 7.90
CA PRO A 43 11.91 10.23 8.29
C PRO A 43 13.03 10.55 7.30
N PRO A 44 13.15 11.83 6.87
CA PRO A 44 14.24 12.24 6.02
C PRO A 44 15.56 11.92 6.75
N GLY A 45 16.36 11.05 6.15
CA GLY A 45 17.63 10.59 6.73
C GLY A 45 17.71 9.10 7.02
N LEU A 46 16.60 8.35 7.16
CA LEU A 46 16.68 6.92 7.47
C LEU A 46 17.42 6.13 6.37
N ALA A 47 17.14 6.45 5.11
CA ALA A 47 17.85 5.85 3.98
C ALA A 47 19.36 6.16 4.04
N GLY A 48 19.74 7.34 4.53
CA GLY A 48 21.13 7.71 4.80
C GLY A 48 21.77 6.87 5.91
N THR A 49 21.08 6.71 7.04
CA THR A 49 21.52 5.87 8.16
C THR A 49 21.73 4.41 7.72
N LEU A 50 20.79 3.86 6.94
CA LEU A 50 20.90 2.49 6.41
C LEU A 50 22.09 2.33 5.44
N ARG A 51 22.38 3.35 4.63
CA ARG A 51 23.57 3.35 3.74
C ARG A 51 24.88 3.39 4.55
N GLN A 52 24.89 4.09 5.69
CA GLN A 52 26.07 4.24 6.55
C GLN A 52 26.34 3.04 7.48
N ALA A 53 25.37 2.14 7.66
CA ALA A 53 25.51 0.96 8.52
C ALA A 53 26.55 -0.04 7.97
N ALA A 54 27.82 0.10 8.34
CA ALA A 54 28.94 -0.65 7.76
C ALA A 54 28.89 -2.17 7.98
N HIS A 55 28.20 -2.63 9.01
CA HIS A 55 28.03 -4.07 9.32
C HIS A 55 27.07 -4.78 8.36
N LEU A 56 26.23 -4.04 7.66
CA LEU A 56 25.28 -4.60 6.71
C LEU A 56 25.94 -4.84 5.34
N PRO A 57 25.68 -5.98 4.67
CA PRO A 57 26.15 -6.21 3.30
C PRO A 57 25.73 -5.08 2.34
N PRO A 58 26.61 -4.65 1.41
CA PRO A 58 26.34 -3.48 0.55
C PRO A 58 25.02 -3.55 -0.22
N ARG A 59 24.69 -4.73 -0.78
CA ARG A 59 23.44 -4.95 -1.51
C ARG A 59 22.22 -4.87 -0.61
N LEU A 60 22.34 -5.32 0.65
CA LEU A 60 21.26 -5.23 1.61
C LEU A 60 21.02 -3.78 2.05
N ARG A 61 22.09 -3.01 2.33
CA ARG A 61 21.98 -1.58 2.67
C ARG A 61 21.24 -0.80 1.59
N GLU A 62 21.66 -0.99 0.35
CA GLU A 62 21.06 -0.29 -0.78
C GLU A 62 19.60 -0.72 -0.97
N ALA A 63 19.29 -2.02 -0.84
CA ALA A 63 17.92 -2.50 -0.89
C ALA A 63 17.03 -1.82 0.16
N LEU A 64 17.45 -1.81 1.42
CA LEU A 64 16.68 -1.23 2.52
C LEU A 64 16.52 0.30 2.37
N ALA A 65 17.57 0.98 1.92
CA ALA A 65 17.54 2.42 1.67
C ALA A 65 16.60 2.76 0.51
N LEU A 66 16.68 2.04 -0.62
CA LEU A 66 15.76 2.19 -1.75
C LEU A 66 14.31 1.88 -1.35
N ALA A 67 14.10 0.89 -0.48
CA ALA A 67 12.77 0.60 0.06
C ALA A 67 12.19 1.76 0.86
N CYS A 68 13.02 2.55 1.54
CA CYS A 68 12.59 3.74 2.28
C CYS A 68 12.28 4.91 1.33
N ASP A 69 13.09 5.08 0.29
CA ASP A 69 12.98 6.18 -0.68
C ASP A 69 11.85 5.96 -1.71
N GLU A 70 11.45 4.71 -1.97
CA GLU A 70 10.45 4.37 -2.98
C GLU A 70 9.06 4.96 -2.65
N ARG A 71 8.56 5.83 -3.54
CA ARG A 71 7.33 6.61 -3.31
C ARG A 71 6.06 5.77 -3.32
N ARG A 72 5.99 4.78 -4.22
CA ARG A 72 4.84 3.86 -4.31
C ARG A 72 4.88 2.75 -3.27
N GLY A 73 6.01 2.62 -2.59
CA GLY A 73 6.30 1.56 -1.66
C GLY A 73 6.58 0.23 -2.34
N ILE A 74 7.66 -0.40 -1.89
CA ILE A 74 7.95 -1.79 -2.22
C ILE A 74 7.02 -2.66 -1.38
N ARG A 75 6.34 -3.62 -2.01
CA ARG A 75 5.33 -4.47 -1.34
C ARG A 75 5.80 -5.90 -1.10
N THR A 76 6.80 -6.33 -1.87
CA THR A 76 7.29 -7.70 -1.83
C THR A 76 8.81 -7.71 -1.74
N VAL A 77 9.35 -8.74 -1.09
CA VAL A 77 10.79 -8.99 -1.02
C VAL A 77 11.39 -9.24 -2.40
N GLU A 78 10.59 -9.81 -3.31
CA GLU A 78 11.02 -10.02 -4.70
C GLU A 78 11.25 -8.69 -5.41
N ARG A 79 10.28 -7.75 -5.33
CA ARG A 79 10.46 -6.41 -5.90
C ARG A 79 11.64 -5.68 -5.25
N LEU A 80 11.83 -5.85 -3.94
CA LEU A 80 12.97 -5.31 -3.21
C LEU A 80 14.30 -5.80 -3.79
N ALA A 81 14.42 -7.11 -4.00
CA ALA A 81 15.62 -7.72 -4.57
C ALA A 81 15.88 -7.23 -5.99
N SER A 82 14.83 -7.18 -6.85
CA SER A 82 14.94 -6.67 -8.21
C SER A 82 15.43 -5.23 -8.26
N VAL A 83 14.92 -4.35 -7.38
CA VAL A 83 15.32 -2.94 -7.32
C VAL A 83 16.78 -2.80 -6.84
N ALA A 84 17.25 -3.69 -5.97
CA ALA A 84 18.64 -3.75 -5.53
C ALA A 84 19.60 -4.43 -6.53
N GLY A 85 19.07 -4.97 -7.63
CA GLY A 85 19.84 -5.68 -8.65
C GLY A 85 20.38 -7.04 -8.20
N CYS A 86 19.64 -7.75 -7.34
CA CYS A 86 20.01 -9.09 -6.87
C CYS A 86 18.79 -10.03 -6.85
N ASP A 87 19.03 -11.34 -6.73
CA ASP A 87 17.95 -12.30 -6.55
C ASP A 87 17.46 -12.34 -5.09
N ARG A 88 16.24 -12.82 -4.91
CA ARG A 88 15.59 -12.93 -3.60
C ARG A 88 16.37 -13.80 -2.61
N ARG A 89 17.02 -14.88 -3.06
CA ARG A 89 17.74 -15.82 -2.19
C ARG A 89 19.02 -15.18 -1.67
N THR A 90 19.74 -14.45 -2.51
CA THR A 90 20.90 -13.64 -2.11
C THR A 90 20.50 -12.60 -1.07
N LEU A 91 19.44 -11.85 -1.33
CA LEU A 91 18.98 -10.82 -0.39
C LEU A 91 18.56 -11.40 0.97
N TRP A 92 17.86 -12.54 0.97
CA TRP A 92 17.51 -13.25 2.20
C TRP A 92 18.72 -13.79 2.95
N THR A 93 19.74 -14.27 2.23
CA THR A 93 20.99 -14.76 2.82
C THR A 93 21.74 -13.62 3.51
N HIS A 94 21.85 -12.47 2.86
CA HIS A 94 22.42 -11.26 3.46
C HIS A 94 21.62 -10.80 4.68
N TRP A 95 20.28 -10.81 4.60
CA TRP A 95 19.42 -10.47 5.74
C TRP A 95 19.69 -11.37 6.94
N LYS A 96 19.68 -12.69 6.76
CA LYS A 96 19.92 -13.62 7.87
C LYS A 96 21.31 -13.51 8.47
N GLY A 97 22.33 -13.24 7.63
CA GLY A 97 23.69 -13.02 8.11
C GLY A 97 23.81 -11.73 8.94
N ALA A 98 23.09 -10.68 8.56
CA ALA A 98 23.16 -9.39 9.22
C ALA A 98 22.32 -9.30 10.51
N VAL A 99 21.09 -9.81 10.48
CA VAL A 99 20.12 -9.69 11.60
C VAL A 99 20.21 -10.87 12.57
N GLY A 100 20.88 -11.96 12.14
CA GLY A 100 20.97 -13.20 12.90
C GLY A 100 19.66 -14.01 12.85
N ALA A 101 19.78 -15.33 12.90
CA ALA A 101 18.61 -16.21 12.84
C ALA A 101 17.73 -16.15 14.11
N GLY A 102 18.27 -15.67 15.24
CA GLY A 102 17.59 -15.60 16.54
C GLY A 102 16.71 -14.37 16.74
N ALA A 103 16.84 -13.32 15.92
CA ALA A 103 16.11 -12.07 16.12
C ALA A 103 14.62 -12.14 15.75
N GLY A 104 14.16 -13.21 15.10
CA GLY A 104 12.75 -13.40 14.71
C GLY A 104 12.22 -12.47 13.61
N LEU A 105 12.91 -11.35 13.35
CA LEU A 105 12.53 -10.33 12.36
C LEU A 105 12.82 -10.82 10.94
N ARG A 106 11.77 -10.92 10.11
CA ARG A 106 11.92 -11.30 8.69
C ARG A 106 12.08 -10.05 7.83
N LEU A 107 12.80 -10.20 6.71
CA LEU A 107 12.89 -9.14 5.70
C LEU A 107 11.51 -8.70 5.18
N GLN A 108 10.55 -9.63 5.13
CA GLN A 108 9.18 -9.31 4.77
C GLN A 108 8.49 -8.41 5.79
N ASP A 109 8.78 -8.58 7.08
CA ASP A 109 8.21 -7.73 8.14
C ASP A 109 8.72 -6.30 7.99
N PHE A 110 10.00 -6.10 7.67
CA PHE A 110 10.54 -4.78 7.34
C PHE A 110 9.74 -4.09 6.22
N VAL A 111 9.48 -4.81 5.12
CA VAL A 111 8.69 -4.28 4.00
C VAL A 111 7.26 -3.95 4.43
N HIS A 112 6.62 -4.83 5.19
CA HIS A 112 5.26 -4.62 5.69
C HIS A 112 5.16 -3.43 6.65
N TRP A 113 6.17 -3.23 7.51
CA TRP A 113 6.27 -2.06 8.39
C TRP A 113 6.32 -0.76 7.59
N LEU A 114 7.14 -0.70 6.52
CA LEU A 114 7.17 0.47 5.64
C LEU A 114 5.83 0.73 4.94
N LEU A 115 5.10 -0.32 4.55
CA LEU A 115 3.74 -0.16 4.01
C LEU A 115 2.77 0.41 5.05
N LEU A 116 2.85 -0.05 6.29
CA LEU A 116 1.98 0.42 7.37
C LEU A 116 2.29 1.89 7.75
N LEU A 117 3.56 2.28 7.77
CA LEU A 117 4.00 3.66 7.96
C LEU A 117 3.48 4.58 6.85
N ARG A 118 3.56 4.14 5.59
CA ARG A 118 2.96 4.86 4.44
C ARG A 118 1.45 5.01 4.58
N ALA A 119 0.75 3.94 4.93
CA ALA A 119 -0.70 3.96 5.10
C ALA A 119 -1.11 4.92 6.22
N THR A 120 -0.44 4.86 7.38
CA THR A 120 -0.74 5.75 8.52
C THR A 120 -0.40 7.21 8.25
N GLN A 121 0.65 7.50 7.47
CA GLN A 121 0.95 8.88 7.07
C GLN A 121 -0.13 9.47 6.17
N ARG A 122 -0.70 8.66 5.27
CA ARG A 122 -1.78 9.08 4.36
C ARG A 122 -3.14 9.15 5.04
N LYS A 123 -3.32 8.45 6.16
CA LYS A 123 -4.59 8.44 6.89
C LYS A 123 -4.87 9.81 7.51
N THR A 124 -5.85 10.52 6.95
CA THR A 124 -6.48 11.69 7.57
C THR A 124 -7.78 11.31 8.28
N ALA A 125 -8.40 12.20 9.06
CA ALA A 125 -9.69 11.90 9.72
C ALA A 125 -10.80 11.56 8.71
N GLU A 126 -10.81 12.23 7.56
CA GLU A 126 -11.84 12.13 6.53
C GLU A 126 -11.69 10.94 5.58
N LEU A 127 -10.46 10.42 5.40
CA LEU A 127 -10.21 9.30 4.49
C LEU A 127 -10.57 7.96 5.13
N ALA A 128 -11.31 7.13 4.41
CA ALA A 128 -11.55 5.76 4.81
C ALA A 128 -10.27 4.91 4.62
N TRP A 129 -10.10 3.90 5.46
CA TRP A 129 -8.97 2.97 5.34
C TRP A 129 -8.94 2.20 4.01
N ALA A 130 -10.10 2.03 3.37
CA ALA A 130 -10.18 1.41 2.05
C ALA A 130 -9.51 2.27 0.97
N ASP A 131 -9.81 3.57 0.92
CA ASP A 131 -9.17 4.51 -0.02
C ASP A 131 -7.66 4.60 0.23
N VAL A 132 -7.23 4.63 1.50
CA VAL A 132 -5.80 4.60 1.86
C VAL A 132 -5.12 3.32 1.38
N ALA A 133 -5.79 2.16 1.50
CA ALA A 133 -5.24 0.89 1.03
C ALA A 133 -5.09 0.88 -0.50
N ASP A 134 -6.09 1.37 -1.23
CA ASP A 134 -6.06 1.51 -2.70
C ASP A 134 -4.95 2.46 -3.15
N GLU A 135 -4.76 3.56 -2.43
CA GLU A 135 -3.68 4.53 -2.67
C GLU A 135 -2.27 3.96 -2.47
N VAL A 136 -2.10 3.11 -1.47
CA VAL A 136 -0.85 2.35 -1.23
C VAL A 136 -0.77 1.13 -2.17
N GLY A 137 -1.89 0.79 -2.82
CA GLY A 137 -2.10 -0.31 -3.78
C GLY A 137 -2.04 -1.70 -3.14
N ILE A 138 -2.64 -1.85 -1.98
CA ILE A 138 -2.87 -3.14 -1.32
C ILE A 138 -4.36 -3.29 -0.99
N HIS A 139 -4.84 -4.52 -0.87
CA HIS A 139 -6.22 -4.74 -0.43
C HIS A 139 -6.45 -4.25 1.01
N PRO A 140 -7.63 -3.69 1.34
CA PRO A 140 -7.96 -3.25 2.70
C PRO A 140 -7.86 -4.36 3.76
N HIS A 141 -8.21 -5.59 3.38
CA HIS A 141 -8.06 -6.77 4.23
C HIS A 141 -6.58 -7.06 4.54
N THR A 142 -5.70 -6.94 3.54
CA THR A 142 -4.25 -7.09 3.72
C THR A 142 -3.72 -6.05 4.69
N LEU A 143 -4.10 -4.77 4.52
CA LEU A 143 -3.69 -3.70 5.42
C LEU A 143 -4.13 -3.99 6.87
N SER A 144 -5.38 -4.42 7.06
CA SER A 144 -5.91 -4.80 8.38
C SER A 144 -5.16 -5.98 9.00
N ARG A 145 -4.83 -6.99 8.19
CA ARG A 145 -4.06 -8.15 8.62
C ARG A 145 -2.64 -7.76 9.03
N LEU A 146 -1.97 -6.89 8.26
CA LEU A 146 -0.63 -6.42 8.58
C LEU A 146 -0.59 -5.62 9.89
N ALA A 147 -1.57 -4.74 10.11
CA ALA A 147 -1.72 -4.00 11.36
C ALA A 147 -1.79 -4.95 12.57
N ARG A 148 -2.67 -5.95 12.50
CA ARG A 148 -2.84 -6.96 13.55
C ARG A 148 -1.57 -7.79 13.77
N GLN A 149 -0.96 -8.26 12.69
CA GLN A 149 0.21 -9.14 12.77
C GLN A 149 1.44 -8.43 13.34
N LEU A 150 1.71 -7.21 12.91
CA LEU A 150 2.93 -6.48 13.30
C LEU A 150 2.79 -5.77 14.65
N THR A 151 1.60 -5.26 14.98
CA THR A 151 1.44 -4.36 16.12
C THR A 151 0.43 -4.84 17.16
N GLY A 152 -0.30 -5.91 16.88
CA GLY A 152 -1.47 -6.36 17.66
C GLY A 152 -2.71 -5.48 17.51
N CYS A 153 -2.56 -4.28 16.96
CA CYS A 153 -3.60 -3.25 16.90
C CYS A 153 -4.54 -3.40 15.70
N SER A 154 -5.76 -2.89 15.84
CA SER A 154 -6.67 -2.67 14.70
C SER A 154 -6.30 -1.40 13.94
N LEU A 155 -6.83 -1.22 12.72
CA LEU A 155 -6.65 0.02 11.96
C LEU A 155 -7.24 1.26 12.68
N ARG A 156 -8.28 1.07 13.50
CA ARG A 156 -8.84 2.15 14.32
C ARG A 156 -7.85 2.58 15.40
N ASP A 157 -7.22 1.63 16.07
CA ASP A 157 -6.22 1.92 17.11
C ASP A 157 -5.00 2.59 16.49
N LEU A 158 -4.57 2.14 15.30
CA LEU A 158 -3.47 2.79 14.56
C LEU A 158 -3.79 4.24 14.17
N ALA A 159 -5.04 4.55 13.82
CA ALA A 159 -5.44 5.93 13.56
C ALA A 159 -5.34 6.79 14.84
N ALA A 160 -5.64 6.22 16.01
CA ALA A 160 -5.53 6.92 17.29
C ALA A 160 -4.07 7.09 17.76
N ILE A 161 -3.22 6.07 17.56
CA ILE A 161 -1.78 6.14 17.84
C ILE A 161 -1.09 7.15 16.91
N GLY A 162 -1.56 7.22 15.66
CA GLY A 162 -1.02 8.08 14.63
C GLY A 162 0.34 7.62 14.10
N HIS A 163 0.81 8.32 13.05
CA HIS A 163 2.06 7.99 12.37
C HIS A 163 3.28 8.07 13.29
N ALA A 164 3.40 9.11 14.13
CA ALA A 164 4.54 9.29 15.02
C ALA A 164 4.66 8.17 16.07
N GLY A 165 3.53 7.68 16.60
CA GLY A 165 3.53 6.55 17.53
C GLY A 165 3.93 5.25 16.86
N LEU A 166 3.48 5.03 15.62
CA LEU A 166 3.90 3.87 14.83
C LEU A 166 5.40 3.92 14.47
N MET A 167 5.93 5.11 14.16
CA MET A 167 7.36 5.30 13.88
C MET A 167 8.24 4.91 15.06
N ARG A 168 7.87 5.31 16.28
CA ARG A 168 8.60 4.90 17.50
C ARG A 168 8.64 3.39 17.69
N ARG A 169 7.55 2.68 17.35
CA ARG A 169 7.53 1.21 17.39
C ARG A 169 8.42 0.62 16.31
N PHE A 170 8.36 1.13 15.09
CA PHE A 170 9.25 0.71 14.02
C PHE A 170 10.72 0.90 14.38
N GLU A 171 11.08 2.03 14.98
CA GLU A 171 12.43 2.29 15.49
C GLU A 171 12.83 1.26 16.55
N SER A 172 11.96 1.01 17.55
CA SER A 172 12.24 0.11 18.67
C SER A 172 12.26 -1.36 18.30
N GLU A 173 11.43 -1.81 17.36
CA GLU A 173 11.23 -3.23 17.04
C GLU A 173 12.00 -3.68 15.80
N VAL A 174 12.25 -2.75 14.87
CA VAL A 174 12.86 -3.07 13.57
C VAL A 174 14.22 -2.42 13.43
N LEU A 175 14.31 -1.10 13.59
CA LEU A 175 15.59 -0.41 13.34
C LEU A 175 16.62 -0.71 14.41
N SER A 176 16.21 -0.84 15.68
CA SER A 176 17.09 -1.29 16.75
C SER A 176 17.77 -2.62 16.39
N VAL A 177 17.01 -3.58 15.85
CA VAL A 177 17.50 -4.90 15.46
C VAL A 177 18.38 -4.83 14.21
N VAL A 178 17.99 -4.06 13.20
CA VAL A 178 18.72 -3.96 11.92
C VAL A 178 20.01 -3.16 12.05
N LEU A 179 20.01 -2.11 12.87
CA LEU A 179 21.16 -1.21 13.04
C LEU A 179 22.08 -1.64 14.17
N CYS A 180 21.63 -2.50 15.10
CA CYS A 180 22.53 -3.09 16.08
C CYS A 180 23.49 -4.07 15.39
N THR A 181 24.76 -4.02 15.77
CA THR A 181 25.75 -4.98 15.30
C THR A 181 25.48 -6.32 15.98
N PRO A 182 25.34 -7.43 15.23
CA PRO A 182 25.32 -8.74 15.86
C PRO A 182 26.67 -8.95 16.55
N GLY A 183 26.65 -9.09 17.87
CA GLY A 183 27.83 -9.44 18.68
C GLY A 183 28.29 -10.87 18.48
#